data_AF-A0A1S3DRZ4-F1
#
_entry.id   AF-A0A1S3DRZ4-F1
#
_cell.length_a   1.000
_cell.length_b   1.000
_cell.length_c   1.000
_cell.angle_alpha   90.00
_cell.angle_beta   90.00
_cell.angle_gamma   90.00
#
_symmetry.space_group_name_H-M   'P 1'
#
loop_
_entity.id
_entity.type
_entity.pdbx_description
1 polymer ?
#
loop_
_entity_poly.entity_id
_entity_poly.type
_entity_poly.pdbx_seq_one_letter_code
_entity_poly.pdbx_strand_id
1 'polypeptide(L)'
;MAAIESYQLYAYQENKNVPVNSSLWKNIGKLEALPLPMACTLTQFTAGHTYHFLVRAIDVYKRYSAFSNPGTIHLRTPATVNLS
;
A
#
# COMPACT_ATOMS: atom_id res chain seq x y z
N MET A 1 12.32 -19.04 14.71
CA MET A 1 11.65 -17.92 14.01
C MET A 1 12.63 -16.78 13.89
N ALA A 2 12.75 -16.16 12.72
CA ALA A 2 13.65 -15.02 12.52
C ALA A 2 12.89 -13.72 12.79
N ALA A 3 13.58 -12.72 13.34
CA ALA A 3 12.99 -11.39 13.53
C ALA A 3 12.73 -10.72 12.18
N ILE A 4 11.67 -9.92 12.10
CA ILE A 4 11.37 -9.12 10.91
C ILE A 4 12.28 -7.89 10.93
N GLU A 5 13.07 -7.72 9.89
CA GLU A 5 13.93 -6.55 9.71
C GLU A 5 13.16 -5.42 9.05
N SER A 6 12.26 -5.74 8.10
CA SER A 6 11.56 -4.72 7.31
C SER A 6 10.33 -5.28 6.59
N TYR A 7 9.53 -4.38 6.01
CA TYR A 7 8.37 -4.69 5.20
C TYR A 7 8.50 -4.06 3.82
N GLN A 8 8.10 -4.78 2.79
CA GLN A 8 8.00 -4.24 1.44
C GLN A 8 6.55 -3.92 1.12
N LEU A 9 6.29 -2.69 0.71
CA LEU A 9 4.97 -2.16 0.41
C LEU A 9 4.76 -2.09 -1.10
N TYR A 10 3.60 -2.55 -1.55
CA TYR A 10 3.12 -2.36 -2.91
C TYR A 10 1.78 -1.62 -2.89
N ALA A 11 1.56 -0.81 -3.93
CA ALA A 11 0.28 -0.15 -4.17
C ALA A 11 -0.19 -0.34 -5.61
N TYR A 12 -1.50 -0.43 -5.77
CA TYR A 12 -2.18 -0.50 -7.05
C TYR A 12 -3.30 0.54 -7.05
N GLN A 13 -3.37 1.37 -8.09
CA GLN A 13 -4.49 2.26 -8.33
C GLN A 13 -5.50 1.54 -9.21
N GLU A 14 -6.74 1.39 -8.73
CA GLU A 14 -7.79 0.69 -9.46
C GLU A 14 -8.06 1.37 -10.82
N ASN A 15 -8.11 0.55 -11.87
CA ASN A 15 -8.56 0.96 -13.19
C ASN A 15 -9.61 -0.04 -13.67
N LYS A 16 -10.88 0.39 -13.70
CA LYS A 16 -12.03 -0.46 -14.04
C LYS A 16 -11.97 -1.03 -15.47
N ASN A 17 -11.17 -0.42 -16.34
CA ASN A 17 -11.03 -0.84 -17.73
C ASN A 17 -9.94 -1.89 -17.94
N VAL A 18 -9.19 -2.25 -16.88
CA VAL A 18 -8.05 -3.17 -16.97
C VAL A 18 -8.25 -4.33 -16.00
N PRO A 19 -8.21 -5.59 -16.46
CA PRO A 19 -8.24 -6.74 -15.56
C PRO A 19 -7.03 -6.71 -14.62
N VAL A 20 -7.30 -6.93 -13.33
CA VAL A 20 -6.27 -6.90 -12.29
C VAL A 20 -5.23 -8.00 -12.56
N ASN A 21 -3.97 -7.61 -12.65
CA ASN A 21 -2.84 -8.52 -12.77
C ASN A 21 -1.66 -8.04 -11.92
N SER A 22 -0.69 -8.92 -11.67
CA SER A 22 0.47 -8.63 -10.82
C SER A 22 1.32 -7.46 -11.31
N SER A 23 1.36 -7.19 -12.62
CA SER A 23 2.19 -6.12 -13.21
C SER A 23 1.65 -4.71 -12.92
N LEU A 24 0.39 -4.59 -12.47
CA LEU A 24 -0.19 -3.30 -12.08
C LEU A 24 0.25 -2.83 -10.69
N TRP A 25 0.80 -3.73 -9.87
CA TRP A 25 1.28 -3.42 -8.53
C TRP A 25 2.64 -2.73 -8.60
N LYS A 26 2.70 -1.51 -8.08
CA LYS A 26 3.93 -0.73 -8.00
C LYS A 26 4.60 -0.95 -6.66
N ASN A 27 5.90 -1.23 -6.68
CA ASN A 27 6.72 -1.27 -5.47
C ASN A 27 6.90 0.16 -4.94
N ILE A 28 6.41 0.42 -3.74
CA ILE A 28 6.50 1.74 -3.10
C ILE A 28 7.78 1.88 -2.29
N GLY A 29 8.34 0.76 -1.83
CA GLY A 29 9.61 0.71 -1.14
C GLY A 29 9.62 -0.26 0.04
N LYS A 30 10.75 -0.24 0.76
CA LYS A 30 10.98 -1.00 1.99
C LYS A 30 10.85 -0.06 3.20
N LEU A 31 10.10 -0.49 4.20
CA LEU A 31 9.89 0.16 5.48
C LEU A 31 10.65 -0.66 6.53
N GLU A 32 11.62 -0.07 7.21
CA GLU A 32 12.29 -0.77 8.32
C GLU A 32 11.27 -1.11 9.42
N ALA A 33 11.43 -2.26 10.06
CA ALA A 33 10.56 -2.66 11.16
C ALA A 33 10.86 -1.74 12.35
N LEU A 34 9.86 -0.97 12.76
CA LEU A 34 9.92 -0.06 13.91
C LEU A 34 9.28 -0.69 15.15
N PRO A 35 9.60 -0.23 16.37
CA PRO A 35 8.90 -0.65 17.57
C PRO A 35 7.39 -0.39 17.45
N LEU A 36 6.56 -1.33 17.91
CA LEU A 36 5.11 -1.18 17.89
C LEU A 36 4.63 -0.10 18.87
N PRO A 37 3.55 0.63 18.54
CA PRO A 37 2.72 0.50 17.34
C PRO A 37 3.36 1.20 16.12
N MET A 38 3.46 0.48 15.00
CA MET A 38 4.02 1.01 13.76
C MET A 38 2.97 1.77 12.96
N ALA A 39 3.33 2.95 12.45
CA ALA A 39 2.55 3.70 11.48
C ALA A 39 3.48 4.25 10.39
N CYS A 40 3.00 4.29 9.14
CA CYS A 40 3.71 4.93 8.04
C CYS A 40 2.72 5.78 7.24
N THR A 41 3.17 6.97 6.82
CA THR A 41 2.37 7.90 6.03
C THR A 41 2.77 7.81 4.57
N LEU A 42 1.79 7.59 3.70
CA LEU A 42 1.93 7.63 2.25
C LEU A 42 1.31 8.92 1.70
N THR A 43 1.99 9.57 0.76
CA THR A 43 1.56 10.83 0.14
C THR A 43 1.40 10.66 -1.37
N GLN A 44 0.93 11.71 -2.06
CA GLN A 44 0.80 11.76 -3.52
C GLN A 44 -0.31 10.86 -4.11
N PHE A 45 -1.46 10.81 -3.42
CA PHE A 45 -2.64 10.18 -3.99
C PHE A 45 -3.60 11.21 -4.57
N THR A 46 -4.29 10.82 -5.64
CA THR A 46 -5.29 11.65 -6.30
C THR A 46 -6.66 11.32 -5.74
N ALA A 47 -7.42 12.36 -5.40
CA ALA A 47 -8.80 12.19 -4.96
C ALA A 47 -9.69 11.60 -6.07
N GLY A 48 -10.79 10.97 -5.69
CA GLY A 48 -11.71 10.29 -6.61
C GLY A 48 -11.27 8.88 -7.05
N HIS A 49 -10.19 8.34 -6.49
CA HIS A 49 -9.62 7.05 -6.89
C HIS A 49 -9.63 6.02 -5.76
N THR A 50 -9.69 4.74 -6.15
CA THR A 50 -9.50 3.59 -5.26
C THR A 50 -8.05 3.15 -5.32
N TYR A 51 -7.45 2.91 -4.16
CA TYR A 51 -6.10 2.36 -4.05
C TYR A 51 -6.12 1.08 -3.22
N HIS A 52 -5.37 0.09 -3.67
CA HIS A 52 -5.14 -1.17 -2.99
C HIS A 52 -3.69 -1.26 -2.56
N PHE A 53 -3.45 -1.81 -1.37
CA PHE A 53 -2.13 -1.95 -0.78
C PHE A 53 -1.92 -3.37 -0.27
N LEU A 54 -0.71 -3.86 -0.41
CA LEU A 54 -0.29 -5.12 0.19
C LEU A 54 1.13 -5.00 0.70
N VAL A 55 1.45 -5.76 1.74
CA VAL A 55 2.77 -5.77 2.35
C VAL A 55 3.30 -7.20 2.44
N ARG A 56 4.61 -7.36 2.43
CA ARG A 56 5.28 -8.61 2.83
C ARG A 56 6.42 -8.30 3.77
N ALA A 57 6.68 -9.21 4.70
CA ALA A 57 7.79 -9.09 5.63
C ALA A 57 9.09 -9.60 4.99
N ILE A 58 10.20 -9.01 5.42
CA ILE A 58 11.57 -9.42 5.09
C ILE A 58 12.28 -9.63 6.43
N ASP A 59 12.73 -10.86 6.67
CA ASP A 59 13.44 -11.19 7.90
C ASP A 59 14.92 -10.77 7.87
N VAL A 60 15.60 -10.91 9.00
CA VAL A 60 17.05 -10.63 9.14
C VAL A 60 17.95 -11.45 8.20
N TYR A 61 17.44 -12.54 7.60
CA TYR A 61 18.13 -13.36 6.61
C TYR A 61 17.75 -12.98 5.16
N LYS A 62 17.09 -11.85 4.95
CA LYS A 62 16.62 -11.34 3.65
C LYS A 62 15.64 -12.28 2.95
N ARG A 63 14.91 -13.10 3.70
CA ARG A 63 13.86 -13.98 3.15
C ARG A 63 12.52 -13.23 3.14
N TYR A 64 11.77 -13.41 2.06
CA TYR A 64 10.46 -12.81 1.88
C TYR A 64 9.36 -13.71 2.43
N SER A 65 8.41 -13.13 3.17
CA SER A 65 7.15 -13.81 3.50
C SER A 65 6.19 -13.83 2.30
N ALA A 66 5.09 -14.56 2.44
CA ALA A 66 3.90 -14.34 1.63
C ALA A 66 3.39 -12.90 1.79
N PHE A 67 2.67 -12.42 0.78
CA PHE A 67 1.97 -11.13 0.86
C PHE A 67 0.82 -11.20 1.85
N SER A 68 0.51 -10.05 2.46
CA SER A 68 -0.70 -9.85 3.25
C SER A 68 -1.94 -9.89 2.35
N ASN A 69 -3.11 -9.96 2.99
CA ASN A 69 -4.35 -9.62 2.31
C ASN A 69 -4.30 -8.16 1.83
N PRO A 70 -4.90 -7.83 0.67
CA PRO A 70 -4.98 -6.45 0.20
C PRO A 70 -5.85 -5.58 1.12
N GLY A 71 -5.35 -4.41 1.52
CA GLY A 71 -6.13 -3.34 2.10
C GLY A 71 -6.58 -2.35 1.03
N THR A 72 -7.79 -1.81 1.14
CA THR A 72 -8.36 -0.90 0.12
C THR A 72 -8.76 0.42 0.77
N ILE A 73 -8.48 1.53 0.08
CA ILE A 73 -9.01 2.85 0.43
C ILE A 73 -9.69 3.49 -0.78
N HIS A 74 -10.74 4.28 -0.53
CA HIS A 74 -11.36 5.14 -1.53
C HIS A 74 -11.14 6.59 -1.10
N LEU A 75 -10.32 7.32 -1.86
CA LEU A 75 -10.08 8.72 -1.57
C LEU A 75 -11.20 9.55 -2.18
N ARG A 76 -12.02 10.16 -1.33
CA ARG A 76 -13.13 11.01 -1.78
C ARG A 76 -12.57 12.31 -2.36
N THR A 77 -13.13 12.74 -3.49
CA THR A 77 -12.97 14.11 -3.96
C THR A 77 -13.50 15.07 -2.89
N PRO A 78 -12.77 16.16 -2.57
CA PRO A 78 -13.31 17.19 -1.70
C PRO A 78 -14.59 17.72 -2.36
N ALA A 79 -15.67 17.79 -1.60
CA ALA A 79 -16.92 18.37 -2.09
C ALA A 79 -16.67 19.84 -2.40
N THR A 80 -16.80 20.24 -3.67
CA THR A 80 -16.91 21.65 -4.02
C THR A 80 -18.23 22.14 -3.45
N VAL A 81 -18.19 22.84 -2.32
CA VAL A 81 -19.34 23.62 -1.86
C VAL A 81 -19.47 24.79 -2.83
N ASN A 82 -20.28 24.62 -3.86
CA ASN A 82 -20.76 25.75 -4.65
C ASN A 82 -21.70 26.55 -3.74
N LEU A 83 -21.20 27.65 -3.20
CA LEU A 83 -22.04 28.73 -2.68
C LEU A 83 -22.59 29.46 -3.91
N SER A 84 -23.81 29.10 -4.32
CA SER A 84 -24.64 29.91 -5.22
C SER A 84 -25.42 30.94 -4.42
#